data_AF-A0A379EZR4-F1
#
_entry.id   AF-A0A379EZR4-F1
#
_cell.length_a   1.000
_cell.length_b   1.000
_cell.length_c   1.000
_cell.angle_alpha   90.00
_cell.angle_beta   90.00
_cell.angle_gamma   90.00
#
_symmetry.space_group_name_H-M   'P 1'
#
loop_
_entity.id
_entity.type
_entity.pdbx_description
1 polymer ?
#
loop_
_entity_poly.entity_id
_entity_poly.type
_entity_poly.pdbx_seq_one_letter_code
_entity_poly.pdbx_strand_id
1 'polypeptide(L)'
;MMNEYIKHIRKKVLRSLCNSFPTLVTKLLYYRRFGKRLNLKQPKTFNEKLQWLKLNTYKNNLLVTQCADKYKVREYIKKNTL
;
A
#
# COMPACT_ATOMS: atom_id res chain seq x y z
N MET A 1 7.29 -18.99 -21.80
CA MET A 1 7.12 -17.83 -22.69
C MET A 1 5.76 -17.14 -22.55
N MET A 2 4.63 -17.81 -22.81
CA MET A 2 3.29 -17.21 -22.75
C MET A 2 2.89 -16.65 -21.37
N ASN A 3 3.30 -17.32 -20.28
CA ASN A 3 3.02 -16.90 -18.90
C ASN A 3 3.72 -15.59 -18.48
N GLU A 4 4.93 -15.31 -18.96
CA GLU A 4 5.63 -14.07 -18.62
C GLU A 4 4.94 -12.87 -19.28
N TYR A 5 4.56 -13.00 -20.55
CA TYR A 5 3.82 -11.97 -21.27
C TYR A 5 2.47 -11.63 -20.60
N ILE A 6 1.71 -12.66 -20.19
CA ILE A 6 0.44 -12.48 -19.47
C ILE A 6 0.67 -11.78 -18.11
N LYS A 7 1.77 -12.06 -17.40
CA LYS A 7 2.12 -11.35 -16.15
C LYS A 7 2.35 -9.86 -16.40
N HIS A 8 3.06 -9.50 -17.48
CA HIS A 8 3.31 -8.09 -17.83
C HIS A 8 2.01 -7.34 -18.15
N ILE A 9 1.13 -7.93 -18.95
CA ILE A 9 -0.19 -7.34 -19.26
C ILE A 9 -0.99 -7.15 -17.99
N ARG A 10 -1.10 -8.20 -17.14
CA ARG A 10 -1.81 -8.12 -15.86
C ARG A 10 -1.27 -7.01 -14.98
N LYS A 11 0.05 -6.84 -14.91
CA LYS A 11 0.69 -5.78 -14.12
C LYS A 11 0.35 -4.38 -14.66
N LYS A 12 0.33 -4.21 -15.98
CA LYS A 12 -0.04 -2.94 -16.64
C LYS A 12 -1.51 -2.58 -16.39
N VAL A 13 -2.40 -3.55 -16.57
CA VAL A 13 -3.84 -3.41 -16.30
C VAL A 13 -4.09 -3.11 -14.82
N LEU A 14 -3.46 -3.85 -13.92
CA LEU A 14 -3.57 -3.64 -12.48
C LEU A 14 -3.12 -2.24 -12.06
N ARG A 15 -2.02 -1.74 -12.64
CA ARG A 15 -1.52 -0.39 -12.34
C ARG A 15 -2.51 0.69 -12.77
N SER A 16 -3.17 0.52 -13.93
CA SER A 16 -4.23 1.41 -14.39
C SER A 16 -5.46 1.38 -13.46
N LEU A 17 -5.90 0.17 -13.08
CA LEU A 17 -7.02 -0.02 -12.16
C LEU A 17 -6.74 0.52 -10.75
N CYS A 18 -5.49 0.45 -10.26
CA CYS A 18 -5.10 1.00 -8.97
C CYS A 18 -5.39 2.50 -8.86
N ASN A 19 -5.26 3.26 -9.95
CA ASN A 19 -5.51 4.69 -9.94
C ASN A 19 -7.01 5.01 -9.91
N SER A 20 -7.81 4.24 -10.65
CA SER A 20 -9.25 4.48 -10.79
C SER A 20 -10.06 3.91 -9.61
N PHE A 21 -9.70 2.70 -9.16
CA PHE A 21 -10.42 1.96 -8.11
C PHE A 21 -9.46 1.41 -7.04
N PRO A 22 -8.80 2.29 -6.26
CA PRO A 22 -7.76 1.89 -5.31
C PRO A 22 -8.26 0.92 -4.22
N THR A 23 -9.50 1.09 -3.76
CA THR A 23 -10.10 0.27 -2.69
C THR A 23 -10.39 -1.15 -3.16
N LEU A 24 -11.00 -1.32 -4.34
CA LEU A 24 -11.34 -2.61 -4.92
C LEU A 24 -10.08 -3.41 -5.23
N VAL A 25 -9.09 -2.78 -5.86
CA VAL A 25 -7.82 -3.43 -6.17
C VAL A 25 -7.08 -3.85 -4.90
N THR A 26 -7.07 -3.00 -3.87
CA THR A 26 -6.43 -3.33 -2.59
C THR A 26 -7.11 -4.52 -1.91
N LYS A 27 -8.45 -4.59 -1.90
CA LYS A 27 -9.19 -5.76 -1.38
C LYS A 27 -8.85 -7.04 -2.14
N LEU A 28 -8.80 -6.98 -3.48
CA LEU A 28 -8.48 -8.13 -4.32
C LEU A 28 -7.05 -8.63 -4.07
N LEU A 29 -6.07 -7.73 -4.03
CA LEU A 29 -4.67 -8.07 -3.78
C LEU A 29 -4.46 -8.63 -2.38
N TYR A 30 -5.16 -8.06 -1.39
CA TYR A 30 -5.13 -8.55 -0.01
C TYR A 30 -5.67 -9.98 0.08
N TYR A 31 -6.83 -10.25 -0.54
CA TYR A 31 -7.41 -11.58 -0.59
C TYR A 31 -6.49 -12.59 -1.30
N ARG A 32 -5.92 -12.21 -2.45
CA ARG A 32 -4.98 -13.07 -3.19
C ARG A 32 -3.72 -13.42 -2.39
N ARG A 33 -3.24 -12.52 -1.52
CA ARG A 33 -2.00 -12.74 -0.75
C ARG A 33 -2.23 -13.44 0.58
N PHE A 34 -3.29 -13.08 1.30
CA PHE A 34 -3.54 -13.55 2.67
C PHE A 34 -4.67 -14.57 2.77
N GLY A 35 -5.45 -14.80 1.70
CA GLY A 35 -6.61 -15.69 1.70
C GLY A 35 -7.79 -15.19 2.54
N LYS A 36 -7.76 -13.93 3.00
CA LYS A 36 -8.78 -13.34 3.89
C LYS A 36 -9.37 -12.08 3.28
N ARG A 37 -10.65 -11.80 3.56
CA ARG A 37 -11.32 -10.57 3.10
C ARG A 37 -10.79 -9.39 3.91
N LEU A 38 -10.39 -8.32 3.22
CA LEU A 38 -9.90 -7.10 3.87
C LEU A 38 -11.06 -6.32 4.51
N ASN A 39 -11.07 -6.23 5.84
CA ASN A 39 -12.04 -5.42 6.58
C ASN A 39 -11.53 -3.97 6.73
N LEU A 40 -12.13 -3.05 5.99
CA LEU A 40 -11.83 -1.61 6.08
C LEU A 40 -12.78 -0.84 7.02
N LYS A 41 -13.88 -1.46 7.50
CA LYS A 41 -14.83 -0.81 8.42
C LYS A 41 -14.33 -0.87 9.86
N GLN A 42 -13.83 -2.02 10.28
CA GLN A 42 -13.19 -2.25 11.58
C GLN A 42 -11.95 -3.11 11.38
N PRO A 43 -10.80 -2.51 11.05
CA PRO A 43 -9.55 -3.25 10.88
C PRO A 43 -9.06 -3.78 12.24
N LYS A 44 -8.93 -5.10 12.37
CA LYS A 44 -8.52 -5.75 13.63
C LYS A 44 -7.02 -6.06 13.62
N THR A 45 -6.54 -6.64 12.52
CA THR A 45 -5.15 -7.05 12.37
C THR A 45 -4.25 -5.88 11.99
N PHE A 46 -2.95 -5.99 12.30
CA PHE A 46 -1.96 -4.99 11.89
C PHE A 46 -2.00 -4.73 10.37
N ASN A 47 -2.11 -5.78 9.56
CA ASN A 47 -2.15 -5.65 8.11
C ASN A 47 -3.41 -4.93 7.62
N GLU A 48 -4.58 -5.16 8.22
CA GLU A 48 -5.80 -4.44 7.89
C GLU A 48 -5.69 -2.95 8.23
N LYS A 49 -5.15 -2.64 9.43
CA LYS A 49 -4.90 -1.27 9.86
C LYS A 49 -3.94 -0.56 8.90
N LEU A 50 -2.88 -1.25 8.49
CA LEU A 50 -1.90 -0.72 7.53
C LEU A 50 -2.53 -0.44 6.16
N GLN A 51 -3.35 -1.36 5.62
CA GLN A 51 -4.03 -1.12 4.35
C GLN A 51 -5.07 0.01 4.45
N TRP A 52 -5.74 0.15 5.59
CA TRP A 52 -6.65 1.26 5.83
C TRP A 52 -5.89 2.61 5.83
N LEU A 53 -4.75 2.69 6.53
CA LEU A 53 -3.92 3.89 6.58
C LEU A 53 -3.37 4.25 5.19
N LYS A 54 -2.92 3.24 4.43
CA LYS A 54 -2.48 3.40 3.03
C LYS A 54 -3.54 4.08 2.15
N LEU A 55 -4.81 3.69 2.31
CA LEU A 55 -5.90 4.19 1.47
C LEU A 55 -6.41 5.57 1.90
N ASN A 56 -6.43 5.86 3.20
CA ASN A 56 -7.08 7.07 3.73
C ASN A 56 -6.09 8.21 4.02
N THR A 57 -4.93 7.93 4.64
CA THR A 57 -4.09 8.98 5.23
C THR A 57 -2.70 9.08 4.61
N TYR A 58 -2.09 7.95 4.22
CA TYR A 58 -0.67 7.93 3.85
C TYR A 58 -0.37 8.44 2.44
N LYS A 59 -1.36 8.52 1.54
CA LYS A 59 -1.14 8.91 0.13
C LYS A 59 -0.50 10.29 -0.02
N ASN A 60 -0.87 11.25 0.83
CA ASN A 60 -0.45 12.65 0.71
C ASN A 60 0.40 13.12 1.89
N ASN A 61 0.88 12.20 2.75
CA ASN A 61 1.61 12.56 3.96
C ASN A 61 3.13 12.48 3.73
N LEU A 62 3.77 13.64 3.62
CA LEU A 62 5.22 13.75 3.43
C LEU A 62 6.02 13.19 4.61
N LEU A 63 5.52 13.33 5.84
CA LEU A 63 6.18 12.77 7.03
C LEU A 63 6.18 11.25 6.98
N VAL A 64 5.07 10.63 6.58
CA VAL A 64 5.01 9.17 6.41
C VAL A 64 6.00 8.71 5.34
N THR A 65 6.14 9.47 4.26
CA THR A 65 7.12 9.18 3.19
C THR A 65 8.55 9.33 3.70
N GLN A 66 8.83 10.37 4.48
CA GLN A 66 10.14 10.60 5.10
C GLN A 66 10.50 9.51 6.10
N CYS A 67 9.55 9.08 6.93
CA CYS A 67 9.74 8.04 7.93
C CYS A 67 9.81 6.63 7.33
N ALA A 68 9.20 6.40 6.17
CA ALA A 68 9.30 5.12 5.45
C ALA A 68 10.68 4.93 4.79
N ASP A 69 11.40 6.01 4.51
CA ASP A 69 12.74 5.98 3.95
C ASP A 69 13.79 5.75 5.05
N LYS A 70 14.55 4.66 4.92
CA LYS A 70 15.55 4.20 5.92
C LYS A 70 16.63 5.24 6.19
N TYR A 71 16.96 6.09 5.23
CA TYR A 71 17.98 7.13 5.38
C TYR A 71 17.36 8.44 5.85
N LYS A 72 16.28 8.90 5.23
CA LYS A 72 15.65 10.19 5.56
C LYS A 72 15.03 10.23 6.95
N VAL A 73 14.61 9.08 7.49
CA VAL A 73 14.12 9.02 8.88
C VAL A 73 15.20 9.42 9.89
N ARG A 74 16.48 9.17 9.60
CA ARG A 74 17.58 9.55 10.49
C ARG A 74 17.73 11.07 10.58
N GLU A 75 17.54 11.76 9.46
CA GLU A 75 17.54 13.24 9.42
C GLU A 75 16.36 13.80 10.21
N TYR A 76 15.18 13.20 10.07
CA TYR A 76 13.99 13.58 10.84
C TYR A 76 14.22 13.46 12.35
N ILE A 77 14.81 12.33 12.81
CA ILE A 77 15.12 12.13 14.22
C ILE A 77 16.14 13.17 14.70
N LYS A 78 17.23 13.38 13.96
CA LYS A 78 18.26 14.39 14.30
C LYS A 78 17.67 15.79 14.45
N LYS A 79 16.76 16.18 13.56
CA LYS A 79 16.07 17.48 13.60
C LYS A 79 15.18 17.65 14.83
N ASN A 80 14.57 16.58 15.34
CA ASN A 80 13.63 16.64 16.47
C ASN A 80 14.28 16.32 17.84
N THR A 81 15.55 15.92 17.86
CA THR A 81 16.29 15.57 19.10
C THR A 81 17.22 16.71 19.55
N LEU A 82 17.20 17.85 18.84
CA LEU A 82 17.90 19.10 19.18
C LEU A 82 16.85 20.17 19.47
#